data_AF-A0AB34SL45-F1
#
_entry.id   AF-A0AB34SL45-F1
#
_cell.length_a   1.000
_cell.length_b   1.000
_cell.length_c   1.000
_cell.angle_alpha   90.00
_cell.angle_beta   90.00
_cell.angle_gamma   90.00
#
_symmetry.space_group_name_H-M   'P 1'
#
loop_
_entity.id
_entity.type
_entity.pdbx_description
1 polymer ?
#
loop_
_entity_poly.entity_id
_entity_poly.type
_entity_poly.pdbx_seq_one_letter_code
_entity_poly.pdbx_strand_id
1 'polypeptide(L)'
;MSKFLISVGHTASGQTGCGAVGLLDESNCTREIAPLVVKKLQSLGHTVIKLQIDSGSSTDYVTRVSKANLEGGDYFVEIHLNAGGGTGCEVYTTNGSSASSLAQKVSSSIASNLGITNRGYKTSSRLYVLNNTSMAAMLIECCFVDNEIDYKAYNAEIIASAIVEGLTGQSTAYGNGTWIADNNGWWFKYSDGTWPTGWAKLPIGNNNSNLGWFLFDSKGYMMTQWENPDGNWYYLGEDNDGRARQNEWAYDSKASKWYYFNDNCAMVQSKWIKYKNEWYYLNRDGSMATGWLQDGSKLYLLYSNGVMAHDTVLYGYKFDYDGVVAKV
;
A
#
# COMPACT_ATOMS: atom_id res chain seq x y z
N MET A 1 13.26 28.79 5.17
CA MET A 1 13.56 27.40 5.57
C MET A 1 12.92 27.17 6.92
N SER A 2 11.98 26.24 7.01
CA SER A 2 11.26 25.92 8.26
C SER A 2 11.83 24.70 8.97
N LYS A 3 11.56 24.57 10.28
CA LYS A 3 11.75 23.37 11.10
C LYS A 3 10.42 22.61 11.22
N PHE A 4 10.36 21.40 10.69
CA PHE A 4 9.19 20.53 10.74
C PHE A 4 9.36 19.41 11.75
N LEU A 5 8.30 19.11 12.48
CA LEU A 5 8.18 17.93 13.33
C LEU A 5 7.17 16.99 12.67
N ILE A 6 7.67 15.90 12.08
CA ILE A 6 6.86 14.92 11.37
C ILE A 6 6.54 13.79 12.34
N SER A 7 5.27 13.69 12.71
CA SER A 7 4.76 12.73 13.68
C SER A 7 4.13 11.54 12.98
N VAL A 8 4.56 10.33 13.37
CA VAL A 8 4.01 9.06 12.87
C VAL A 8 2.85 8.68 13.78
N GLY A 9 1.62 8.73 13.25
CA GLY A 9 0.41 8.32 13.96
C GLY A 9 0.52 6.88 14.47
N HIS A 10 -0.07 6.61 15.63
CA HIS A 10 -0.14 5.28 16.25
C HIS A 10 1.21 4.63 16.62
N THR A 11 1.15 3.46 17.27
CA THR A 11 2.29 2.55 17.46
C THR A 11 2.43 1.56 16.30
N ALA A 12 3.48 0.72 16.30
CA ALA A 12 3.67 -0.30 15.28
C ALA A 12 2.48 -1.27 15.20
N SER A 13 2.26 -1.86 14.01
CA SER A 13 1.17 -2.82 13.80
C SER A 13 1.23 -3.98 14.79
N GLY A 14 0.06 -4.40 15.29
CA GLY A 14 -0.09 -5.45 16.30
C GLY A 14 0.31 -5.06 17.74
N GLN A 15 0.79 -3.83 17.97
CA GLN A 15 1.09 -3.33 19.32
C GLN A 15 -0.10 -2.56 19.92
N THR A 16 -0.13 -2.44 21.25
CA THR A 16 -1.11 -1.58 21.92
C THR A 16 -0.96 -0.12 21.46
N GLY A 17 -2.02 0.45 20.90
CA GLY A 17 -2.00 1.80 20.31
C GLY A 17 -1.81 1.82 18.80
N CYS A 18 -1.78 0.66 18.13
CA CYS A 18 -1.77 0.57 16.67
C CYS A 18 -3.01 1.22 16.05
N GLY A 19 -2.87 1.65 14.81
CA GLY A 19 -3.93 2.29 14.04
C GLY A 19 -4.98 1.32 13.53
N ALA A 20 -5.87 1.84 12.69
CA ALA A 20 -6.90 1.06 12.03
C ALA A 20 -6.31 0.04 11.03
N VAL A 21 -6.97 -1.12 10.92
CA VAL A 21 -6.60 -2.18 9.99
C VAL A 21 -7.82 -2.55 9.15
N GLY A 22 -7.69 -2.38 7.83
CA GLY A 22 -8.69 -2.72 6.82
C GLY A 22 -8.03 -3.38 5.61
N LEU A 23 -8.27 -2.83 4.41
CA LEU A 23 -7.50 -3.18 3.21
C LEU A 23 -6.05 -2.67 3.29
N LEU A 24 -5.84 -1.56 4.01
CA LEU A 24 -4.53 -1.06 4.43
C LEU A 24 -4.37 -1.24 5.95
N ASP A 25 -3.11 -1.32 6.41
CA ASP A 25 -2.76 -1.21 7.82
C ASP A 25 -2.20 0.19 8.07
N GLU A 26 -2.94 1.03 8.78
CA GLU A 26 -2.57 2.43 9.05
C GLU A 26 -1.18 2.54 9.69
N SER A 27 -0.85 1.61 10.61
CA SER A 27 0.42 1.64 11.30
C SER A 27 1.54 1.42 10.30
N ASN A 28 1.43 0.42 9.43
CA ASN A 28 2.45 0.18 8.40
C ASN A 28 2.54 1.36 7.42
N CYS A 29 1.40 1.85 6.92
CA CYS A 29 1.35 2.95 5.97
C CYS A 29 1.98 4.25 6.50
N THR A 30 1.76 4.59 7.77
CA THR A 30 2.38 5.78 8.39
C THR A 30 3.90 5.63 8.53
N ARG A 31 4.41 4.40 8.76
CA ARG A 31 5.86 4.11 8.77
C ARG A 31 6.48 4.11 7.38
N GLU A 32 5.69 3.91 6.33
CA GLU A 32 6.14 4.08 4.94
C GLU A 32 6.20 5.56 4.54
N ILE A 33 5.13 6.33 4.81
CA ILE A 33 5.01 7.72 4.36
C ILE A 33 5.96 8.66 5.10
N ALA A 34 6.01 8.58 6.44
CA ALA A 34 6.69 9.61 7.23
C ALA A 34 8.21 9.72 6.97
N PRO A 35 8.98 8.63 6.85
CA PRO A 35 10.40 8.72 6.48
C PRO A 35 10.64 9.39 5.12
N LEU A 36 9.73 9.17 4.17
CA LEU A 36 9.80 9.78 2.84
C LEU A 36 9.56 11.29 2.92
N VAL A 37 8.55 11.73 3.67
CA VAL A 37 8.30 13.17 3.93
C VAL A 37 9.53 13.82 4.58
N VAL A 38 10.14 13.15 5.57
CA VAL A 38 11.34 13.65 6.25
C VAL A 38 12.49 13.82 5.26
N LYS A 39 12.79 12.80 4.46
CA LYS A 39 13.86 12.83 3.46
C LYS A 39 13.65 13.94 2.44
N LYS A 40 12.43 14.08 1.92
CA LYS A 40 12.08 15.09 0.90
C LYS A 40 12.13 16.52 1.46
N LEU A 41 11.65 16.76 2.68
CA LEU A 41 11.80 18.08 3.32
C LEU A 41 13.28 18.41 3.60
N GLN A 42 14.06 17.44 4.07
CA GLN A 42 15.51 17.61 4.29
C GLN A 42 16.26 17.90 2.98
N SER A 43 15.90 17.26 1.86
CA SER A 43 16.52 17.55 0.56
C SER A 43 16.21 18.95 0.04
N LEU A 44 15.08 19.53 0.45
CA LEU A 44 14.76 20.94 0.20
C LEU A 44 15.45 21.89 1.20
N GLY A 45 16.29 21.36 2.10
CA GLY A 45 17.10 22.09 3.09
C GLY A 45 16.40 22.39 4.42
N HIS A 46 15.21 21.85 4.65
CA HIS A 46 14.50 22.05 5.90
C HIS A 46 15.13 21.27 7.06
N THR A 47 15.02 21.79 8.28
CA THR A 47 15.31 20.98 9.48
C THR A 47 14.11 20.12 9.78
N VAL A 48 14.30 18.82 9.97
CA VAL A 48 13.18 17.90 10.19
C VAL A 48 13.48 16.93 11.31
N ILE A 49 12.56 16.82 12.27
CA ILE A 49 12.59 15.84 13.36
C ILE A 49 11.46 14.84 13.13
N LYS A 50 11.78 13.54 13.07
CA LYS A 50 10.79 12.47 13.00
C LYS A 50 10.43 12.00 14.41
N LEU A 51 9.14 11.96 14.73
CA LEU A 51 8.60 11.50 16.00
C LEU A 51 7.83 10.19 15.80
N GLN A 52 8.38 9.08 16.29
CA GLN A 52 7.81 7.74 16.15
C GLN A 52 7.90 7.01 17.48
N ILE A 53 6.83 6.32 17.87
CA ILE A 53 6.73 5.51 19.08
C ILE A 53 6.20 4.14 18.65
N ASP A 54 6.95 3.05 18.86
CA ASP A 54 6.53 1.72 18.40
C ASP A 54 6.22 0.73 19.52
N SER A 55 6.47 1.09 20.79
CA SER A 55 6.21 0.21 21.94
C SER A 55 4.84 0.50 22.57
N GLY A 56 4.12 -0.60 22.89
CA GLY A 56 2.70 -0.66 23.21
C GLY A 56 2.18 0.34 24.25
N SER A 57 1.77 1.52 23.81
CA SER A 57 1.21 2.59 24.63
C SER A 57 -0.10 3.08 24.03
N SER A 58 -1.18 3.00 24.79
CA SER A 58 -2.47 3.61 24.42
C SER A 58 -2.46 5.16 24.49
N THR A 59 -1.35 5.76 24.90
CA THR A 59 -1.16 7.20 25.06
C THR A 59 0.07 7.71 24.30
N ASP A 60 0.42 7.06 23.20
CA ASP A 60 1.57 7.42 22.37
C ASP A 60 1.57 8.91 21.94
N TYR A 61 0.39 9.46 21.69
CA TYR A 61 0.16 10.82 21.22
C TYR A 61 0.60 11.85 22.26
N VAL A 62 0.47 11.55 23.56
CA VAL A 62 0.97 12.42 24.65
C VAL A 62 2.49 12.50 24.59
N THR A 63 3.14 11.36 24.33
CA THR A 63 4.59 11.28 24.23
C THR A 63 5.10 12.00 22.99
N ARG A 64 4.43 11.82 21.84
CA ARG A 64 4.76 12.53 20.59
C ARG A 64 4.64 14.05 20.77
N VAL A 65 3.54 14.52 21.38
CA VAL A 65 3.34 15.96 21.67
C VAL A 65 4.38 16.50 22.65
N SER A 66 4.68 15.76 23.72
CA SER A 66 5.65 16.20 24.72
C SER A 66 7.06 16.33 24.12
N LYS A 67 7.48 15.37 23.28
CA LYS A 67 8.72 15.46 22.50
C LYS A 67 8.67 16.63 21.52
N ALA A 68 7.55 16.83 20.83
CA ALA A 68 7.39 17.94 19.90
C ALA A 68 7.58 19.30 20.58
N ASN A 69 6.94 19.49 21.73
CA ASN A 69 7.02 20.73 22.51
C ASN A 69 8.42 20.97 23.08
N LEU A 70 9.13 19.91 23.46
CA LEU A 70 10.51 20.01 23.94
C LEU A 70 11.47 20.44 22.80
N GLU A 71 11.28 19.88 21.61
CA GLU A 71 12.11 20.18 20.44
C GLU A 71 11.85 21.57 19.87
N GLY A 72 10.58 21.98 19.81
CA GLY A 72 10.12 23.21 19.18
C GLY A 72 10.35 23.25 17.66
N GLY A 73 9.58 24.07 16.95
CA GLY A 73 9.70 24.26 15.50
C GLY A 73 8.62 25.19 14.94
N ASP A 74 8.48 25.21 13.62
CA ASP A 74 7.46 26.02 12.96
C ASP A 74 6.15 25.25 12.81
N TYR A 75 6.24 23.98 12.43
CA TYR A 75 5.09 23.14 12.12
C TYR A 75 5.20 21.74 12.73
N PHE A 76 4.08 21.27 13.28
CA PHE A 76 3.87 19.88 13.64
C PHE A 76 2.88 19.25 12.66
N VAL A 77 3.30 18.15 12.04
CA VAL A 77 2.54 17.47 10.99
C VAL A 77 2.41 16.01 11.38
N GLU A 78 1.22 15.59 11.80
CA GLU A 78 0.93 14.20 12.14
C GLU A 78 0.24 13.49 10.98
N ILE A 79 0.73 12.30 10.63
CA ILE A 79 0.29 11.53 9.47
C ILE A 79 -0.54 10.32 9.95
N HIS A 80 -1.74 10.19 9.41
CA HIS A 80 -2.73 9.14 9.69
C HIS A 80 -3.40 8.64 8.39
N LEU A 81 -4.12 7.53 8.51
CA LEU A 81 -5.09 7.08 7.53
C LEU A 81 -6.45 6.89 8.22
N ASN A 82 -7.51 7.26 7.52
CA ASN A 82 -8.87 7.31 8.07
C ASN A 82 -9.54 5.93 8.03
N ALA A 83 -10.66 5.80 8.75
CA ALA A 83 -11.53 4.63 8.72
C ALA A 83 -13.00 5.03 8.95
N GLY A 84 -13.92 4.10 8.79
CA GLY A 84 -15.35 4.31 9.04
C GLY A 84 -16.19 4.47 7.77
N GLY A 85 -15.74 3.89 6.65
CA GLY A 85 -16.54 3.78 5.41
C GLY A 85 -16.60 5.03 4.54
N GLY A 86 -15.68 5.98 4.71
CA GLY A 86 -15.51 7.13 3.81
C GLY A 86 -14.57 6.83 2.63
N THR A 87 -14.22 7.89 1.88
CA THR A 87 -13.20 7.87 0.81
C THR A 87 -12.58 9.26 0.70
N GLY A 88 -11.28 9.34 0.42
CA GLY A 88 -10.57 10.58 0.14
C GLY A 88 -9.67 11.11 1.26
N CYS A 89 -9.00 12.22 0.97
CA CYS A 89 -8.08 12.88 1.90
C CYS A 89 -8.76 14.03 2.66
N GLU A 90 -8.49 14.16 3.96
CA GLU A 90 -8.83 15.33 4.78
C GLU A 90 -7.67 15.73 5.70
N VAL A 91 -7.62 17.01 6.09
CA VAL A 91 -6.59 17.52 7.02
C VAL A 91 -7.23 18.37 8.11
N TYR A 92 -6.92 18.06 9.37
CA TYR A 92 -7.44 18.77 10.54
C TYR A 92 -6.43 19.77 11.11
N THR A 93 -6.94 20.90 11.57
CA THR A 93 -6.21 21.90 12.39
C THR A 93 -7.08 22.38 13.56
N THR A 94 -6.54 23.20 14.47
CA THR A 94 -7.37 23.95 15.42
C THR A 94 -8.01 25.17 14.75
N ASN A 95 -9.14 25.65 15.29
CA ASN A 95 -9.78 26.86 14.78
C ASN A 95 -8.84 28.08 14.88
N GLY A 96 -8.67 28.81 13.77
CA GLY A 96 -7.76 29.96 13.69
C GLY A 96 -6.27 29.60 13.61
N SER A 97 -5.92 28.32 13.44
CA SER A 97 -4.52 27.91 13.28
C SER A 97 -3.85 28.59 12.08
N SER A 98 -2.61 29.04 12.27
CA SER A 98 -1.76 29.56 11.19
C SER A 98 -1.37 28.50 10.16
N ALA A 99 -1.57 27.21 10.46
CA ALA A 99 -1.36 26.10 9.52
C ALA A 99 -2.55 25.86 8.57
N SER A 100 -3.69 26.53 8.74
CA SER A 100 -4.93 26.27 7.99
C SER A 100 -4.76 26.37 6.46
N SER A 101 -4.01 27.37 5.98
CA SER A 101 -3.74 27.53 4.54
C SER A 101 -2.88 26.40 3.96
N LEU A 102 -1.90 25.91 4.73
CA LEU A 102 -1.08 24.75 4.34
C LEU A 102 -1.89 23.47 4.41
N ALA A 103 -2.73 23.28 5.43
CA ALA A 103 -3.60 22.11 5.56
C ALA A 103 -4.53 21.95 4.34
N GLN A 104 -5.11 23.04 3.83
CA GLN A 104 -5.92 22.99 2.61
C GLN A 104 -5.08 22.60 1.38
N LYS A 105 -3.84 23.12 1.26
CA LYS A 105 -2.94 22.77 0.15
C LYS A 105 -2.52 21.31 0.20
N VAL A 106 -2.19 20.79 1.38
CA VAL A 106 -1.84 19.38 1.61
C VAL A 106 -3.00 18.47 1.24
N SER A 107 -4.22 18.74 1.75
CA SER A 107 -5.42 17.96 1.40
C SER A 107 -5.66 17.93 -0.11
N SER A 108 -5.55 19.09 -0.77
CA SER A 108 -5.73 19.19 -2.21
C SER A 108 -4.67 18.45 -3.01
N SER A 109 -3.39 18.58 -2.63
CA SER A 109 -2.28 17.94 -3.35
C SER A 109 -2.34 16.41 -3.22
N ILE A 110 -2.63 15.88 -2.02
CA ILE A 110 -2.77 14.43 -1.83
C ILE A 110 -3.91 13.89 -2.70
N ALA A 111 -5.09 14.50 -2.59
CA ALA A 111 -6.26 14.06 -3.33
C ALA A 111 -6.05 14.10 -4.85
N SER A 112 -5.44 15.18 -5.37
CA SER A 112 -5.17 15.31 -6.81
C SER A 112 -4.15 14.31 -7.32
N ASN A 113 -3.06 14.07 -6.58
CA ASN A 113 -1.98 13.18 -7.02
C ASN A 113 -2.38 11.70 -6.90
N LEU A 114 -3.25 11.33 -5.96
CA LEU A 114 -3.80 9.98 -5.86
C LEU A 114 -5.03 9.75 -6.74
N GLY A 115 -5.65 10.81 -7.26
CA GLY A 115 -6.92 10.68 -7.98
C GLY A 115 -8.08 10.24 -7.10
N ILE A 116 -8.08 10.64 -5.82
CA ILE A 116 -9.14 10.33 -4.84
C ILE A 116 -9.93 11.59 -4.45
N THR A 117 -10.98 11.41 -3.68
CA THR A 117 -11.85 12.52 -3.24
C THR A 117 -11.06 13.51 -2.36
N ASN A 118 -11.15 14.82 -2.66
CA ASN A 118 -10.65 15.87 -1.76
C ASN A 118 -11.75 16.28 -0.78
N ARG A 119 -11.60 15.93 0.50
CA ARG A 119 -12.56 16.28 1.56
C ARG A 119 -12.20 17.58 2.27
N GLY A 120 -11.08 18.19 1.89
CA GLY A 120 -10.63 19.52 2.30
C GLY A 120 -10.04 19.60 3.70
N TYR A 121 -9.72 20.83 4.11
CA TYR A 121 -9.34 21.08 5.49
C TYR A 121 -10.56 21.13 6.40
N LYS A 122 -10.36 20.71 7.65
CA LYS A 122 -11.36 20.74 8.72
C LYS A 122 -10.75 21.29 9.99
N THR A 123 -11.60 21.70 10.92
CA THR A 123 -11.16 22.11 12.26
C THR A 123 -11.63 21.10 13.30
N SER A 124 -10.82 20.86 14.32
CA SER A 124 -11.18 20.02 15.46
C SER A 124 -10.61 20.61 16.75
N SER A 125 -11.47 20.72 17.76
CA SER A 125 -11.08 21.02 19.14
C SER A 125 -10.97 19.76 20.00
N ARG A 126 -11.11 18.55 19.41
CA ARG A 126 -11.11 17.28 20.15
C ARG A 126 -9.80 16.51 20.02
N LEU A 127 -9.01 16.77 18.99
CA LEU A 127 -7.77 16.04 18.73
C LEU A 127 -6.65 16.53 19.65
N TYR A 128 -6.17 15.65 20.54
CA TYR A 128 -5.18 15.99 21.56
C TYR A 128 -3.92 16.62 20.97
N VAL A 129 -3.39 16.02 19.90
CA VAL A 129 -2.14 16.48 19.26
C VAL A 129 -2.24 17.88 18.69
N LEU A 130 -3.42 18.28 18.21
CA LEU A 130 -3.65 19.62 17.69
C LEU A 130 -3.76 20.66 18.81
N ASN A 131 -4.41 20.28 19.92
CA ASN A 131 -4.69 21.19 21.03
C ASN A 131 -3.50 21.39 21.99
N ASN A 132 -2.57 20.44 22.06
CA ASN A 132 -1.52 20.42 23.09
C ASN A 132 -0.11 20.61 22.52
N THR A 133 0.01 20.76 21.21
CA THR A 133 1.27 21.10 20.54
C THR A 133 1.44 22.62 20.50
N SER A 134 2.63 23.13 20.86
CA SER A 134 2.89 24.58 20.93
C SER A 134 3.18 25.24 19.57
N MET A 135 3.40 24.44 18.53
CA MET A 135 3.65 24.84 17.14
C MET A 135 2.36 24.87 16.34
N ALA A 136 2.40 25.46 15.14
CA ALA A 136 1.28 25.36 14.21
C ALA A 136 1.07 23.89 13.78
N ALA A 137 -0.02 23.29 14.22
CA ALA A 137 -0.26 21.85 14.10
C ALA A 137 -1.30 21.50 13.03
N MET A 138 -1.06 20.39 12.33
CA MET A 138 -2.04 19.71 11.48
C MET A 138 -1.98 18.18 11.67
N LEU A 139 -3.11 17.52 11.44
CA LEU A 139 -3.24 16.06 11.37
C LEU A 139 -3.82 15.72 10.01
N ILE A 140 -3.11 14.88 9.25
CA ILE A 140 -3.44 14.51 7.88
C ILE A 140 -4.04 13.11 7.90
N GLU A 141 -5.26 12.99 7.41
CA GLU A 141 -5.87 11.72 7.05
C GLU A 141 -5.67 11.51 5.54
N CYS A 142 -4.63 10.75 5.18
CA CYS A 142 -4.15 10.68 3.79
C CYS A 142 -5.18 10.04 2.85
N CYS A 143 -5.82 8.96 3.30
CA CYS A 143 -6.87 8.21 2.61
C CYS A 143 -7.56 7.26 3.62
N PHE A 144 -8.54 6.47 3.17
CA PHE A 144 -9.25 5.50 4.02
C PHE A 144 -8.66 4.10 3.94
N VAL A 145 -8.38 3.47 5.09
CA VAL A 145 -7.85 2.10 5.16
C VAL A 145 -8.86 1.03 4.76
N ASP A 146 -10.15 1.35 4.84
CA ASP A 146 -11.29 0.44 4.64
C ASP A 146 -12.06 0.72 3.35
N ASN A 147 -11.49 1.49 2.42
CA ASN A 147 -12.10 1.82 1.14
C ASN A 147 -11.27 1.29 -0.04
N GLU A 148 -11.94 0.63 -1.00
CA GLU A 148 -11.29 0.00 -2.14
C GLU A 148 -10.67 1.00 -3.14
N ILE A 149 -11.29 2.17 -3.32
CA ILE A 149 -10.76 3.23 -4.19
C ILE A 149 -9.45 3.78 -3.61
N ASP A 150 -9.49 4.11 -2.32
CA ASP A 150 -8.35 4.62 -1.56
C ASP A 150 -7.22 3.58 -1.49
N TYR A 151 -7.54 2.32 -1.20
CA TYR A 151 -6.61 1.20 -1.20
C TYR A 151 -5.89 1.05 -2.55
N LYS A 152 -6.64 1.06 -3.66
CA LYS A 152 -6.07 0.94 -5.01
C LYS A 152 -5.21 2.15 -5.40
N ALA A 153 -5.55 3.33 -4.90
CA ALA A 153 -4.80 4.55 -5.15
C ALA A 153 -3.53 4.66 -4.28
N TYR A 154 -3.52 4.05 -3.08
CA TYR A 154 -2.47 4.21 -2.09
C TYR A 154 -1.06 4.02 -2.68
N ASN A 155 -0.21 5.01 -2.40
CA ASN A 155 1.21 4.99 -2.71
C ASN A 155 1.93 5.95 -1.76
N ALA A 156 2.79 5.42 -0.89
CA ALA A 156 3.48 6.18 0.14
C ALA A 156 4.37 7.31 -0.44
N GLU A 157 5.04 7.08 -1.57
CA GLU A 157 5.87 8.08 -2.25
C GLU A 157 5.04 9.21 -2.84
N ILE A 158 3.89 8.90 -3.46
CA ILE A 158 2.96 9.92 -3.98
C ILE A 158 2.42 10.78 -2.84
N ILE A 159 1.96 10.13 -1.76
CA ILE A 159 1.44 10.82 -0.58
C ILE A 159 2.53 11.70 0.04
N ALA A 160 3.74 11.17 0.24
CA ALA A 160 4.83 11.91 0.85
C ALA A 160 5.21 13.14 0.00
N SER A 161 5.34 12.96 -1.31
CA SER A 161 5.60 14.07 -2.24
C SER A 161 4.49 15.12 -2.22
N ALA A 162 3.23 14.70 -2.20
CA ALA A 162 2.08 15.60 -2.14
C ALA A 162 2.00 16.37 -0.81
N ILE A 163 2.37 15.73 0.31
CA ILE A 163 2.52 16.42 1.60
C ILE A 163 3.59 17.51 1.49
N VAL A 164 4.77 17.19 0.95
CA VAL A 164 5.85 18.17 0.81
C VAL A 164 5.48 19.31 -0.14
N GLU A 165 4.84 19.01 -1.26
CA GLU A 165 4.30 20.02 -2.18
C GLU A 165 3.29 20.93 -1.48
N GLY A 166 2.34 20.36 -0.72
CA GLY A 166 1.36 21.14 0.03
C GLY A 166 1.98 22.04 1.11
N LEU A 167 3.01 21.54 1.81
CA LEU A 167 3.71 22.26 2.87
C LEU A 167 4.64 23.36 2.35
N THR A 168 5.28 23.16 1.20
CA THR A 168 6.38 24.02 0.73
C THR A 168 6.05 24.79 -0.55
N GLY A 169 5.04 24.34 -1.31
CA GLY A 169 4.76 24.79 -2.67
C GLY A 169 5.76 24.27 -3.71
N GLN A 170 6.73 23.45 -3.32
CA GLN A 170 7.75 22.89 -4.21
C GLN A 170 7.36 21.48 -4.60
N SER A 171 7.11 21.26 -5.90
CA SER A 171 6.80 19.93 -6.42
C SER A 171 8.02 19.01 -6.29
N THR A 172 7.86 17.93 -5.55
CA THR A 172 8.84 16.83 -5.49
C THR A 172 8.32 15.71 -6.37
N ALA A 173 8.43 15.88 -7.69
CA ALA A 173 7.72 15.10 -8.71
C ALA A 173 7.61 13.59 -8.39
N TYR A 174 6.37 13.12 -8.23
CA TYR A 174 6.03 11.70 -8.00
C TYR A 174 6.16 10.92 -9.30
N GLY A 175 6.61 9.67 -9.27
CA GLY A 175 6.53 8.72 -10.40
C GLY A 175 7.26 9.14 -11.69
N ASN A 176 7.69 10.40 -11.76
CA ASN A 176 8.60 10.99 -12.69
C ASN A 176 9.98 10.56 -12.21
N GLY A 177 10.49 9.62 -12.96
CA GLY A 177 11.76 9.03 -12.77
C GLY A 177 12.08 8.22 -14.00
N THR A 178 13.13 7.44 -13.90
CA THR A 178 13.58 6.64 -15.02
C THR A 178 14.05 5.32 -14.44
N TRP A 179 13.56 4.23 -15.03
CA TRP A 179 14.14 2.91 -14.90
C TRP A 179 15.53 2.94 -15.50
N ILE A 180 16.51 2.61 -14.68
CA ILE A 180 17.92 2.51 -15.05
C ILE A 180 18.34 1.06 -14.82
N ALA A 181 19.04 0.49 -15.80
CA ALA A 181 19.72 -0.79 -15.64
C ALA A 181 21.22 -0.56 -15.53
N ASP A 182 21.86 -1.22 -14.57
CA ASP A 182 23.31 -1.33 -14.47
C ASP A 182 23.73 -2.80 -14.28
N ASN A 183 25.00 -3.04 -13.92
CA ASN A 183 25.55 -4.39 -13.75
C ASN A 183 24.95 -5.17 -12.56
N ASN A 184 24.29 -4.48 -11.62
CA ASN A 184 23.66 -5.09 -10.45
C ASN A 184 22.17 -5.37 -10.68
N GLY A 185 21.53 -4.66 -11.61
CA GLY A 185 20.14 -4.89 -12.00
C GLY A 185 19.39 -3.61 -12.37
N TRP A 186 18.07 -3.74 -12.44
CA TRP A 186 17.17 -2.60 -12.63
C TRP A 186 16.96 -1.85 -11.32
N TRP A 187 16.92 -0.53 -11.38
CA TRP A 187 16.53 0.34 -10.27
C TRP A 187 15.74 1.54 -10.81
N PHE A 188 14.96 2.19 -9.94
CA PHE A 188 14.18 3.35 -10.33
C PHE A 188 14.78 4.62 -9.73
N LYS A 189 15.21 5.55 -10.58
CA LYS A 189 15.69 6.86 -10.16
C LYS A 189 14.56 7.87 -10.24
N TYR A 190 14.08 8.36 -9.10
CA TYR A 190 13.17 9.50 -9.07
C TYR A 190 13.85 10.76 -9.62
N SER A 191 13.06 11.71 -10.13
CA SER A 191 13.57 12.99 -10.66
C SER A 191 14.34 13.82 -9.64
N ASP A 192 14.10 13.63 -8.34
CA ASP A 192 14.86 14.25 -7.24
C ASP A 192 16.23 13.57 -6.98
N GLY A 193 16.56 12.53 -7.76
CA GLY A 193 17.79 11.76 -7.65
C GLY A 193 17.75 10.63 -6.63
N THR A 194 16.66 10.49 -5.86
CA THR A 194 16.46 9.40 -4.91
C THR A 194 15.94 8.13 -5.60
N TRP A 195 15.77 7.04 -4.86
CA TRP A 195 15.28 5.75 -5.34
C TRP A 195 14.52 5.01 -4.24
N PRO A 196 13.59 4.10 -4.60
CA PRO A 196 12.80 3.33 -3.64
C PRO A 196 13.61 2.20 -2.99
N THR A 197 13.14 1.75 -1.83
CA THR A 197 13.52 0.48 -1.17
C THR A 197 12.24 -0.15 -0.62
N GLY A 198 12.06 -1.47 -0.73
CA GLY A 198 10.79 -2.12 -0.41
C GLY A 198 9.75 -1.96 -1.52
N TRP A 199 8.46 -2.07 -1.18
CA TRP A 199 7.36 -1.99 -2.15
C TRP A 199 7.18 -0.57 -2.69
N ALA A 200 7.06 -0.44 -4.01
CA ALA A 200 6.71 0.82 -4.67
C ALA A 200 5.81 0.58 -5.88
N LYS A 201 4.84 1.47 -6.10
CA LYS A 201 3.98 1.47 -7.28
C LYS A 201 4.50 2.51 -8.30
N LEU A 202 4.96 2.04 -9.45
CA LEU A 202 5.75 2.82 -10.41
C LEU A 202 5.26 2.59 -11.84
N PRO A 203 5.58 3.49 -12.80
CA PRO A 203 5.36 3.23 -14.22
C PRO A 203 6.00 1.91 -14.63
N ILE A 204 5.34 1.10 -15.46
CA ILE A 204 5.83 -0.22 -15.90
C ILE A 204 7.06 -0.07 -16.83
N GLY A 205 7.30 1.11 -17.38
CA GLY A 205 8.53 1.41 -18.10
C GLY A 205 8.66 2.89 -18.44
N ASN A 206 9.83 3.29 -18.94
CA ASN A 206 10.14 4.70 -19.25
C ASN A 206 9.18 5.33 -20.29
N ASN A 207 8.55 4.51 -21.13
CA ASN A 207 7.58 4.94 -22.14
C ASN A 207 6.16 4.40 -21.87
N ASN A 208 5.90 3.91 -20.66
CA ASN A 208 4.61 3.31 -20.28
C ASN A 208 4.17 3.85 -18.92
N SER A 209 3.18 4.74 -18.94
CA SER A 209 2.64 5.38 -17.74
C SER A 209 1.70 4.48 -16.92
N ASN A 210 1.33 3.29 -17.39
CA ASN A 210 0.58 2.34 -16.58
C ASN A 210 1.41 1.95 -15.37
N LEU A 211 0.76 1.88 -14.20
CA LEU A 211 1.45 1.59 -12.95
C LEU A 211 1.44 0.10 -12.64
N GLY A 212 2.53 -0.37 -12.04
CA GLY A 212 2.68 -1.71 -11.48
C GLY A 212 3.33 -1.65 -10.10
N TRP A 213 3.14 -2.69 -9.29
CA TRP A 213 3.85 -2.86 -8.03
C TRP A 213 5.19 -3.53 -8.28
N PHE A 214 6.24 -3.02 -7.64
CA PHE A 214 7.60 -3.53 -7.70
C PHE A 214 8.14 -3.63 -6.27
N LEU A 215 8.98 -4.62 -6.01
CA LEU A 215 9.70 -4.75 -4.74
C LEU A 215 11.16 -4.41 -4.98
N PHE A 216 11.76 -3.62 -4.09
CA PHE A 216 13.18 -3.24 -4.16
C PHE A 216 13.92 -3.73 -2.92
N ASP A 217 15.17 -4.15 -3.10
CA ASP A 217 16.05 -4.49 -1.99
C ASP A 217 16.45 -3.26 -1.16
N SER A 218 17.22 -3.48 -0.09
CA SER A 218 17.72 -2.42 0.79
C SER A 218 18.67 -1.41 0.11
N LYS A 219 19.20 -1.74 -1.07
CA LYS A 219 20.09 -0.89 -1.86
C LYS A 219 19.36 -0.14 -2.97
N GLY A 220 18.12 -0.53 -3.26
CA GLY A 220 17.26 0.07 -4.28
C GLY A 220 17.23 -0.68 -5.61
N TYR A 221 17.71 -1.91 -5.66
CA TYR A 221 17.61 -2.76 -6.84
C TYR A 221 16.31 -3.54 -6.84
N MET A 222 15.65 -3.57 -7.99
CA MET A 222 14.38 -4.23 -8.23
C MET A 222 14.54 -5.75 -8.09
N MET A 223 13.68 -6.34 -7.27
CA MET A 223 13.56 -7.79 -7.08
C MET A 223 12.73 -8.40 -8.21
N THR A 224 12.98 -9.67 -8.50
CA THR A 224 12.26 -10.45 -9.52
C THR A 224 11.91 -11.82 -8.96
N GLN A 225 11.13 -12.62 -9.70
CA GLN A 225 10.78 -13.99 -9.34
C GLN A 225 9.93 -14.07 -8.05
N TRP A 226 9.98 -15.21 -7.35
CA TRP A 226 9.23 -15.48 -6.13
C TRP A 226 9.83 -14.79 -4.92
N GLU A 227 9.02 -13.99 -4.21
CA GLU A 227 9.42 -13.27 -3.01
C GLU A 227 8.40 -13.49 -1.88
N ASN A 228 8.87 -13.47 -0.63
CA ASN A 228 8.03 -13.60 0.56
C ASN A 228 8.51 -12.67 1.70
N PRO A 229 8.38 -11.35 1.53
CA PRO A 229 8.92 -10.37 2.48
C PRO A 229 8.10 -10.25 3.76
N ASP A 230 6.83 -10.66 3.77
CA ASP A 230 5.88 -10.40 4.85
C ASP A 230 5.02 -11.61 5.27
N GLY A 231 5.43 -12.82 4.87
CA GLY A 231 4.69 -14.05 5.12
C GLY A 231 3.74 -14.45 3.99
N ASN A 232 3.52 -13.60 2.99
CA ASN A 232 2.79 -13.93 1.77
C ASN A 232 3.74 -14.13 0.58
N TRP A 233 3.38 -15.04 -0.33
CA TRP A 233 4.13 -15.25 -1.56
C TRP A 233 3.69 -14.29 -2.67
N TYR A 234 4.66 -13.70 -3.35
CA TYR A 234 4.49 -12.81 -4.49
C TYR A 234 5.30 -13.33 -5.67
N TYR A 235 4.83 -13.10 -6.89
CA TYR A 235 5.61 -13.35 -8.10
C TYR A 235 5.84 -12.04 -8.85
N LEU A 236 7.09 -11.65 -8.96
CA LEU A 236 7.55 -10.38 -9.53
C LEU A 236 7.97 -10.53 -11.01
N GLY A 237 7.49 -11.59 -11.67
CA GLY A 237 7.86 -11.87 -13.06
C GLY A 237 9.32 -12.27 -13.24
N GLU A 238 9.77 -12.23 -14.49
CA GLU A 238 11.13 -12.60 -14.87
C GLU A 238 12.09 -11.40 -14.77
N ASP A 239 13.37 -11.61 -15.10
CA ASP A 239 14.49 -10.66 -14.83
C ASP A 239 14.28 -9.23 -15.37
N ASN A 240 13.47 -9.05 -16.42
CA ASN A 240 13.16 -7.74 -17.03
C ASN A 240 11.70 -7.30 -16.87
N ASP A 241 10.92 -7.97 -16.02
CA ASP A 241 9.54 -7.59 -15.72
C ASP A 241 9.48 -6.89 -14.36
N GLY A 242 9.87 -7.58 -13.28
CA GLY A 242 9.85 -7.05 -11.90
C GLY A 242 8.47 -6.72 -11.32
N ARG A 243 7.44 -6.65 -12.17
CA ARG A 243 6.08 -6.30 -11.77
C ARG A 243 5.45 -7.45 -11.01
N ALA A 244 4.99 -7.17 -9.80
CA ALA A 244 4.16 -8.07 -9.02
C ALA A 244 2.85 -8.35 -9.75
N ARG A 245 2.50 -9.64 -9.83
CA ARG A 245 1.25 -10.09 -10.42
C ARG A 245 0.07 -9.70 -9.55
N GLN A 246 -0.96 -9.11 -10.14
CA GLN A 246 -2.13 -8.59 -9.42
C GLN A 246 -3.42 -8.94 -10.17
N ASN A 247 -4.35 -9.62 -9.50
CA ASN A 247 -5.62 -10.11 -10.07
C ASN A 247 -5.49 -10.93 -11.36
N GLU A 248 -4.42 -11.70 -11.47
CA GLU A 248 -4.08 -12.37 -12.70
C GLU A 248 -3.45 -13.74 -12.45
N TRP A 249 -3.53 -14.57 -13.49
CA TRP A 249 -2.80 -15.81 -13.59
C TRP A 249 -1.35 -15.54 -13.98
N ALA A 250 -0.41 -16.28 -13.40
CA ALA A 250 0.97 -16.31 -13.84
C ALA A 250 1.46 -17.74 -13.98
N TYR A 251 2.23 -17.98 -15.04
CA TYR A 251 2.91 -19.25 -15.27
C TYR A 251 4.35 -19.14 -14.79
N ASP A 252 4.73 -20.00 -13.87
CA ASP A 252 6.13 -20.21 -13.50
C ASP A 252 6.72 -21.25 -14.44
N SER A 253 7.62 -20.79 -15.32
CA SER A 253 8.28 -21.63 -16.31
C SER A 253 9.22 -22.67 -15.70
N LYS A 254 9.80 -22.38 -14.53
CA LYS A 254 10.74 -23.26 -13.83
C LYS A 254 9.98 -24.39 -13.13
N ALA A 255 8.86 -24.07 -12.50
CA ALA A 255 7.99 -25.06 -11.85
C ALA A 255 7.03 -25.76 -12.83
N SER A 256 6.86 -25.22 -14.03
CA SER A 256 5.85 -25.64 -15.02
C SER A 256 4.43 -25.65 -14.43
N LYS A 257 4.07 -24.59 -13.70
CA LYS A 257 2.82 -24.49 -12.93
C LYS A 257 2.17 -23.12 -13.10
N TRP A 258 0.84 -23.12 -13.08
CA TRP A 258 0.02 -21.91 -13.02
C TRP A 258 -0.31 -21.54 -11.57
N TYR A 259 -0.29 -20.25 -11.29
CA TYR A 259 -0.64 -19.66 -9.99
C TYR A 259 -1.56 -18.46 -10.21
N TYR A 260 -2.38 -18.13 -9.22
CA TYR A 260 -3.24 -16.96 -9.26
C TYR A 260 -2.90 -15.99 -8.14
N PHE A 261 -2.89 -14.70 -8.44
CA PHE A 261 -2.57 -13.64 -7.48
C PHE A 261 -3.78 -12.72 -7.29
N ASN A 262 -4.05 -12.33 -6.04
CA ASN A 262 -5.20 -11.51 -5.67
C ASN A 262 -4.94 -9.99 -5.86
N ASP A 263 -5.89 -9.17 -5.43
CA ASP A 263 -5.80 -7.70 -5.46
C ASP A 263 -4.59 -7.15 -4.69
N ASN A 264 -4.10 -7.87 -3.69
CA ASN A 264 -2.95 -7.49 -2.87
C ASN A 264 -1.63 -8.04 -3.43
N CYS A 265 -1.63 -8.52 -4.68
CA CYS A 265 -0.51 -9.21 -5.33
C CYS A 265 -0.09 -10.53 -4.67
N ALA A 266 -0.81 -11.01 -3.66
CA ALA A 266 -0.48 -12.21 -2.91
C ALA A 266 -1.01 -13.48 -3.61
N MET A 267 -0.19 -14.53 -3.63
CA MET A 267 -0.51 -15.83 -4.20
C MET A 267 -1.70 -16.46 -3.46
N VAL A 268 -2.70 -16.89 -4.22
CA VAL A 268 -3.84 -17.64 -3.72
C VAL A 268 -3.47 -19.12 -3.55
N GLN A 269 -3.83 -19.70 -2.40
CA GLN A 269 -3.59 -21.11 -2.08
C GLN A 269 -4.75 -21.71 -1.28
N SER A 270 -4.91 -23.03 -1.39
CA SER A 270 -5.89 -23.84 -0.65
C SER A 270 -7.35 -23.36 -0.75
N LYS A 271 -7.78 -22.86 -1.91
CA LYS A 271 -9.16 -22.39 -2.10
C LYS A 271 -9.61 -22.38 -3.55
N TRP A 272 -10.92 -22.37 -3.71
CA TRP A 272 -11.59 -22.08 -4.97
C TRP A 272 -11.49 -20.59 -5.33
N ILE A 273 -11.31 -20.31 -6.62
CA ILE A 273 -11.48 -18.98 -7.19
C ILE A 273 -12.43 -19.04 -8.38
N LYS A 274 -13.15 -17.94 -8.60
CA LYS A 274 -13.96 -17.75 -9.81
C LYS A 274 -13.27 -16.71 -10.69
N TYR A 275 -12.88 -17.09 -11.90
CA TYR A 275 -12.21 -16.22 -12.85
C TYR A 275 -12.88 -16.31 -14.22
N LYS A 276 -13.35 -15.18 -14.75
CA LYS A 276 -14.11 -15.09 -16.01
C LYS A 276 -15.27 -16.09 -16.08
N ASN A 277 -16.05 -16.17 -15.00
CA ASN A 277 -17.18 -17.09 -14.79
C ASN A 277 -16.85 -18.58 -14.61
N GLU A 278 -15.59 -18.99 -14.73
CA GLU A 278 -15.16 -20.37 -14.51
C GLU A 278 -14.58 -20.56 -13.11
N TRP A 279 -14.76 -21.75 -12.55
CA TRP A 279 -14.21 -22.13 -11.25
C TRP A 279 -12.88 -22.87 -11.40
N TYR A 280 -11.91 -22.51 -10.56
CA TYR A 280 -10.59 -23.13 -10.47
C TYR A 280 -10.27 -23.38 -9.00
N TYR A 281 -9.43 -24.36 -8.71
CA TYR A 281 -8.91 -24.60 -7.36
C TYR A 281 -7.40 -24.42 -7.34
N LEU A 282 -6.89 -23.72 -6.30
CA LEU A 282 -5.46 -23.58 -6.06
C LEU A 282 -5.07 -24.50 -4.91
N ASN A 283 -4.09 -25.36 -5.17
CA ASN A 283 -3.54 -26.31 -4.21
C ASN A 283 -2.88 -25.61 -3.02
N ARG A 284 -2.44 -26.41 -2.04
CA ARG A 284 -1.72 -25.91 -0.86
C ARG A 284 -0.42 -25.18 -1.20
N ASP A 285 0.26 -25.58 -2.27
CA ASP A 285 1.45 -24.89 -2.78
C ASP A 285 1.11 -23.70 -3.69
N GLY A 286 -0.18 -23.35 -3.83
CA GLY A 286 -0.68 -22.29 -4.70
C GLY A 286 -0.85 -22.69 -6.17
N SER A 287 -0.39 -23.88 -6.57
CA SER A 287 -0.47 -24.31 -7.96
C SER A 287 -1.92 -24.62 -8.37
N MET A 288 -2.28 -24.32 -9.62
CA MET A 288 -3.59 -24.64 -10.19
C MET A 288 -3.82 -26.16 -10.21
N ALA A 289 -4.91 -26.60 -9.61
CA ALA A 289 -5.31 -28.00 -9.63
C ALA A 289 -5.78 -28.43 -11.02
N THR A 290 -5.45 -29.66 -11.40
CA THR A 290 -5.97 -30.36 -12.58
C THR A 290 -6.29 -31.80 -12.19
N GLY A 291 -7.16 -32.47 -12.93
CA GLY A 291 -7.59 -33.83 -12.62
C GLY A 291 -8.56 -33.91 -11.44
N TRP A 292 -8.61 -35.08 -10.81
CA TRP A 292 -9.52 -35.33 -9.69
C TRP A 292 -9.08 -34.58 -8.44
N LEU A 293 -10.02 -33.86 -7.82
CA LEU A 293 -9.80 -33.09 -6.59
C LEU A 293 -10.83 -33.50 -5.55
N GLN A 294 -10.35 -33.89 -4.37
CA GLN A 294 -11.19 -34.07 -3.19
C GLN A 294 -11.09 -32.83 -2.30
N ASP A 295 -12.24 -32.20 -2.04
CA ASP A 295 -12.35 -31.06 -1.12
C ASP A 295 -13.42 -31.39 -0.07
N GLY A 296 -12.95 -31.72 1.14
CA GLY A 296 -13.78 -32.31 2.19
C GLY A 296 -14.41 -33.64 1.78
N SER A 297 -15.73 -33.73 1.89
CA SER A 297 -16.51 -34.92 1.49
C SER A 297 -16.94 -34.91 0.02
N LYS A 298 -16.57 -33.87 -0.73
CA LYS A 298 -16.97 -33.69 -2.13
C LYS A 298 -15.81 -34.01 -3.06
N LEU A 299 -16.14 -34.55 -4.23
CA LEU A 299 -15.18 -34.92 -5.26
C LEU A 299 -15.52 -34.18 -6.56
N TYR A 300 -14.48 -33.64 -7.18
CA TYR A 300 -14.54 -32.75 -8.34
C TYR A 300 -13.56 -33.23 -9.41
N LEU A 301 -13.75 -32.77 -10.64
CA LEU A 301 -12.81 -32.96 -11.73
C LEU A 301 -12.46 -31.59 -12.34
N LEU A 302 -11.18 -31.29 -12.42
CA LEU A 302 -10.65 -30.10 -13.07
C LEU A 302 -10.05 -30.54 -14.42
N TYR A 303 -10.41 -29.87 -15.50
CA TYR A 303 -9.81 -30.12 -16.82
C TYR A 303 -8.31 -29.77 -16.84
N SER A 304 -7.61 -30.10 -17.92
CA SER A 304 -6.18 -29.79 -18.06
C SER A 304 -5.87 -28.29 -18.07
N ASN A 305 -6.85 -27.45 -18.42
CA ASN A 305 -6.76 -25.99 -18.30
C ASN A 305 -7.19 -25.47 -16.91
N GLY A 306 -7.48 -26.35 -15.96
CA GLY A 306 -7.85 -26.04 -14.57
C GLY A 306 -9.32 -25.71 -14.34
N VAL A 307 -10.13 -25.58 -15.38
CA VAL A 307 -11.57 -25.30 -15.24
C VAL A 307 -12.27 -26.49 -14.59
N MET A 308 -13.13 -26.23 -13.61
CA MET A 308 -13.97 -27.24 -12.98
C MET A 308 -15.03 -27.77 -13.93
N ALA A 309 -15.16 -29.09 -14.03
CA ALA A 309 -16.28 -29.71 -14.71
C ALA A 309 -17.58 -29.47 -13.91
N HIS A 310 -18.59 -28.91 -14.56
CA HIS A 310 -19.94 -28.73 -14.02
C HIS A 310 -20.98 -28.92 -15.14
N ASP A 311 -22.22 -29.20 -14.76
CA ASP A 311 -23.36 -29.40 -15.68
C ASP A 311 -23.06 -30.38 -16.84
N THR A 312 -22.33 -31.47 -16.55
CA THR A 312 -21.81 -32.37 -17.58
C THR A 312 -21.73 -33.83 -17.12
N VAL A 313 -21.44 -34.74 -18.05
CA VAL A 313 -21.16 -36.16 -17.77
C VAL A 313 -19.82 -36.54 -18.40
N LEU A 314 -18.88 -37.01 -17.58
CA LEU A 314 -17.53 -37.40 -18.01
C LEU A 314 -17.11 -38.69 -17.31
N TYR A 315 -16.46 -39.60 -18.03
CA TYR A 315 -15.89 -40.84 -17.48
C TYR A 315 -16.87 -41.70 -16.65
N GLY A 316 -18.17 -41.67 -16.97
CA GLY A 316 -19.21 -42.40 -16.21
C GLY A 316 -19.71 -41.69 -14.95
N TYR A 317 -19.38 -40.41 -14.79
CA TYR A 317 -19.81 -39.58 -13.68
C TYR A 317 -20.60 -38.36 -14.15
N LYS A 318 -21.62 -37.97 -13.40
CA LYS A 318 -22.37 -36.72 -13.60
C LYS A 318 -21.86 -35.66 -12.64
N PHE A 319 -21.65 -34.46 -13.15
CA PHE A 319 -21.23 -33.27 -12.40
C PHE A 319 -22.39 -32.29 -12.38
N ASP A 320 -22.81 -31.85 -11.19
CA ASP A 320 -23.90 -30.87 -11.04
C ASP A 320 -23.42 -29.43 -11.31
N TYR A 321 -24.30 -28.45 -11.06
CA TYR A 321 -24.01 -27.02 -11.23
C TYR A 321 -22.84 -26.54 -10.36
N ASP A 322 -22.65 -27.15 -9.18
CA ASP A 322 -21.56 -26.86 -8.26
C ASP A 322 -20.32 -27.72 -8.57
N GLY A 323 -20.35 -28.53 -9.64
CA GLY A 323 -19.28 -29.44 -10.06
C GLY A 323 -19.10 -30.68 -9.19
N VAL A 324 -20.04 -30.96 -8.29
CA VAL A 324 -19.97 -32.12 -7.39
C VAL A 324 -20.32 -33.37 -8.16
N VAL A 325 -19.49 -34.41 -7.99
CA VAL A 325 -19.65 -35.67 -8.69
C VAL A 325 -20.74 -36.55 -8.07
N ALA A 326 -21.53 -37.17 -8.95
CA ALA A 326 -22.41 -38.29 -8.64
C ALA A 326 -22.14 -39.43 -9.64
N LYS A 327 -22.06 -40.67 -9.14
CA LYS A 327 -21.90 -41.83 -10.01
C LYS A 327 -23.19 -42.07 -10.81
N VAL A 328 -23.03 -42.29 -12.12
CA VAL A 328 -24.13 -42.65 -13.03
C VAL A 328 -24.31 -44.17 -13.05
#